data_AF-A0A7L4PIN3-F1
#
_entry.id   AF-A0A7L4PIN3-F1
#
_cell.length_a   1.000
_cell.length_b   1.000
_cell.length_c   1.000
_cell.angle_alpha   90.00
_cell.angle_beta   90.00
_cell.angle_gamma   90.00
#
_symmetry.space_group_name_H-M   'P 1'
#
loop_
_entity.id
_entity.type
_entity.pdbx_description
1 polymer ?
#
loop_
_entity_poly.entity_id
_entity_poly.type
_entity_poly.pdbx_seq_one_letter_code
_entity_poly.pdbx_strand_id
1 'polypeptide(L)'
;MKNGFMLGKTEAGVLRLVAECHSDEEIIRCMMGIGLASSRHIVKEAINRLIHKQFIKRVDDTLKLTEVGHKTVDLIKVDVVER
;
A
#
# COMPACT_ATOMS: atom_id res chain seq x y z
N MET A 1 -26.53 4.15 0.70
CA MET A 1 -25.29 3.47 0.27
C MET A 1 -24.18 3.84 1.26
N LYS A 2 -23.53 2.85 1.88
CA LYS A 2 -22.35 3.09 2.73
C LYS A 2 -21.19 3.54 1.83
N ASN A 3 -20.48 4.61 2.18
CA ASN A 3 -19.29 5.08 1.47
C ASN A 3 -18.20 4.00 1.51
N GLY A 4 -18.11 3.16 0.46
CA GLY A 4 -17.02 2.22 0.29
C GLY A 4 -15.78 2.94 -0.22
N PHE A 5 -14.71 2.94 0.56
CA PHE A 5 -13.41 3.45 0.09
C PHE A 5 -12.86 2.47 -0.95
N MET A 6 -12.64 2.95 -2.18
CA MET A 6 -12.03 2.17 -3.24
C MET A 6 -10.54 2.49 -3.33
N LEU A 7 -9.68 1.48 -3.15
CA LEU A 7 -8.26 1.59 -3.41
C LEU A 7 -7.97 1.21 -4.87
N GLY A 8 -7.16 2.01 -5.55
CA GLY A 8 -6.61 1.61 -6.85
C GLY A 8 -5.63 0.44 -6.70
N LYS A 9 -5.34 -0.29 -7.79
CA LYS A 9 -4.38 -1.43 -7.77
C LYS A 9 -3.01 -1.04 -7.19
N THR A 10 -2.50 0.13 -7.55
CA THR A 10 -1.23 0.64 -7.01
C THR A 10 -1.33 0.96 -5.52
N GLU A 11 -2.43 1.52 -5.04
CA GLU A 11 -2.64 1.81 -3.61
C GLU A 11 -2.78 0.51 -2.81
N ALA A 12 -3.51 -0.48 -3.32
CA ALA A 12 -3.62 -1.79 -2.70
C ALA A 12 -2.26 -2.51 -2.63
N GLY A 13 -1.46 -2.45 -3.71
CA GLY A 13 -0.11 -3.00 -3.74
C GLY A 13 0.83 -2.32 -2.74
N VAL A 14 0.84 -0.98 -2.70
CA VAL A 14 1.62 -0.23 -1.70
C VAL A 14 1.18 -0.58 -0.29
N LEU A 15 -0.13 -0.61 -0.02
CA LEU A 15 -0.67 -0.91 1.30
C LEU A 15 -0.26 -2.32 1.77
N ARG A 16 -0.28 -3.31 0.86
CA ARG A 16 0.20 -4.66 1.13
C ARG A 16 1.70 -4.67 1.43
N LEU A 17 2.50 -3.98 0.63
CA LEU A 17 3.95 -3.92 0.85
C LEU A 17 4.33 -3.22 2.14
N VAL A 18 3.60 -2.19 2.58
CA VAL A 18 3.82 -1.54 3.89
C VAL A 18 3.63 -2.53 5.06
N ALA A 19 2.83 -3.58 4.87
CA ALA A 19 2.69 -4.65 5.86
C ALA A 19 3.93 -5.56 5.99
N GLU A 20 4.77 -5.58 4.96
CA GLU A 20 5.91 -6.50 4.83
C GLU A 20 7.27 -5.77 4.91
N CYS A 21 7.34 -4.52 4.43
CA CYS A 21 8.52 -3.67 4.42
C CYS A 21 8.16 -2.22 4.78
N HIS A 22 9.06 -1.52 5.47
CA HIS A 22 8.73 -0.22 6.05
C HIS A 22 9.42 0.96 5.35
N SER A 23 10.27 0.71 4.35
CA SER A 23 11.03 1.75 3.65
C SER A 23 10.39 2.12 2.31
N ASP A 24 10.28 3.43 2.04
CA ASP A 24 9.83 3.97 0.76
C ASP A 24 10.60 3.38 -0.43
N GLU A 25 11.92 3.22 -0.31
CA GLU A 25 12.78 2.72 -1.39
C GLU A 25 12.51 1.25 -1.72
N GLU A 26 12.25 0.43 -0.70
CA GLU A 26 11.94 -0.98 -0.90
C GLU A 26 10.57 -1.15 -1.55
N ILE A 27 9.58 -0.39 -1.10
CA ILE A 27 8.23 -0.37 -1.69
C ILE A 27 8.31 0.06 -3.16
N ILE A 28 9.05 1.13 -3.45
CA ILE A 28 9.26 1.62 -4.82
C ILE A 28 9.87 0.54 -5.72
N ARG A 29 10.96 -0.09 -5.25
CA ARG A 29 11.65 -1.15 -5.98
C ARG A 29 10.73 -2.34 -6.25
N CYS A 30 9.97 -2.79 -5.25
CA CYS A 30 9.03 -3.89 -5.38
C CYS A 30 7.88 -3.56 -6.35
N MET A 31 7.20 -2.42 -6.18
CA MET A 31 6.08 -2.00 -7.03
C MET A 31 6.45 -1.87 -8.51
N MET A 32 7.66 -1.37 -8.80
CA MET A 32 8.17 -1.28 -10.16
C MET A 32 8.59 -2.64 -10.70
N GLY A 33 9.25 -3.48 -9.89
CA GLY A 33 9.70 -4.81 -10.28
C GLY A 33 8.57 -5.76 -10.68
N ILE A 34 7.39 -5.61 -10.07
CA ILE A 34 6.17 -6.38 -10.40
C ILE A 34 5.27 -5.69 -11.43
N GLY A 35 5.68 -4.53 -11.96
CA GLY A 35 4.93 -3.80 -12.99
C GLY A 35 3.64 -3.11 -12.52
N LEU A 36 3.42 -2.95 -11.21
CA LEU A 36 2.25 -2.24 -10.66
C LEU A 36 2.42 -0.71 -10.60
N ALA A 37 3.63 -0.22 -10.88
CA ALA A 37 3.92 1.19 -11.08
C ALA A 37 4.96 1.38 -12.19
N SER A 38 4.72 2.32 -13.09
CA SER A 38 5.66 2.65 -14.18
C SER A 38 6.73 3.66 -13.77
N SER A 39 6.61 4.29 -12.61
CA SER A 39 7.59 5.25 -12.11
C SER A 39 7.59 5.37 -10.58
N ARG A 40 8.71 5.85 -10.03
CA ARG A 40 8.85 6.19 -8.61
C ARG A 40 7.82 7.23 -8.15
N HIS A 41 7.47 8.17 -9.03
CA HIS A 41 6.51 9.22 -8.74
C HIS A 41 5.12 8.65 -8.42
N ILE A 42 4.65 7.70 -9.23
CA ILE A 42 3.35 7.03 -9.04
C ILE A 42 3.27 6.32 -7.68
N VAL A 43 4.36 5.66 -7.26
CA VAL A 43 4.41 4.99 -5.95
C VAL A 43 4.37 6.01 -4.81
N LYS A 44 5.15 7.09 -4.91
CA LYS A 44 5.15 8.17 -3.89
C LYS A 44 3.78 8.84 -3.76
N GLU A 45 3.10 9.09 -4.88
CA GLU A 45 1.73 9.61 -4.84
C GLU A 45 0.76 8.62 -4.17
N ALA A 46 0.89 7.32 -4.44
CA ALA A 46 0.06 6.31 -3.79
C ALA A 46 0.31 6.25 -2.26
N ILE A 47 1.57 6.34 -1.82
CA ILE A 47 1.94 6.46 -0.40
C ILE A 47 1.27 7.69 0.21
N ASN A 48 1.39 8.86 -0.42
CA ASN A 48 0.79 10.10 0.08
C ASN A 48 -0.74 10.02 0.16
N ARG A 49 -1.40 9.40 -0.82
CA ARG A 49 -2.85 9.16 -0.80
C ARG A 49 -3.24 8.23 0.34
N LEU A 50 -2.48 7.18 0.61
CA LEU A 50 -2.73 6.25 1.72
C LEU A 50 -2.52 6.91 3.10
N ILE A 51 -1.54 7.82 3.22
CA ILE A 51 -1.34 8.64 4.43
C ILE A 51 -2.54 9.57 4.63
N HIS A 52 -2.94 10.29 3.56
CA HIS A 52 -4.07 11.22 3.63
C HIS A 52 -5.38 10.51 3.98
N LYS A 53 -5.60 9.30 3.43
CA LYS A 53 -6.75 8.43 3.74
C LYS A 53 -6.60 7.68 5.08
N GLN A 54 -5.53 7.91 5.84
CA GLN A 54 -5.26 7.30 7.15
C GLN A 54 -5.13 5.77 7.15
N PHE A 55 -4.77 5.14 6.03
CA PHE A 55 -4.45 3.71 6.00
C PHE A 55 -3.03 3.45 6.52
N ILE A 56 -2.10 4.38 6.29
CA ILE A 56 -0.72 4.29 6.76
C ILE A 56 -0.31 5.61 7.43
N LYS A 57 0.76 5.57 8.22
CA LYS A 57 1.39 6.75 8.82
C LYS A 57 2.90 6.65 8.71
N ARG A 58 3.57 7.81 8.64
CA ARG A 58 5.03 7.90 8.71
C ARG A 58 5.45 8.01 10.18
N VAL A 59 6.38 7.17 10.60
CA VAL A 59 7.01 7.18 11.93
C VAL A 59 8.50 7.14 11.69
N ASP A 60 9.19 8.25 12.00
CA ASP A 60 10.58 8.48 11.62
C ASP A 60 10.77 8.27 10.10
N ASP A 61 11.76 7.47 9.71
CA ASP A 61 12.04 7.13 8.31
C ASP A 61 11.26 5.90 7.81
N THR A 62 10.23 5.47 8.55
CA THR A 62 9.48 4.24 8.25
C THR A 62 7.98 4.49 8.04
N LEU A 63 7.36 3.65 7.22
CA LEU A 63 5.91 3.60 7.03
C LEU A 63 5.32 2.47 7.88
N LYS A 64 4.22 2.78 8.58
CA LYS A 64 3.48 1.81 9.40
C LYS A 64 2.00 1.84 9.03
N LEU A 65 1.36 0.69 9.07
CA LEU A 65 -0.10 0.60 8.96
C LEU A 65 -0.77 1.29 10.16
N THR A 66 -1.94 1.89 9.93
CA THR A 66 -2.89 2.22 10.99
C THR A 66 -3.80 1.02 11.26
N GLU A 67 -4.67 1.10 12.27
CA GLU A 67 -5.70 0.08 12.50
C GLU A 67 -6.58 -0.15 11.26
N VAL A 68 -6.93 0.92 10.54
CA VAL A 68 -7.69 0.85 9.28
C VAL A 68 -6.85 0.20 8.18
N GLY A 69 -5.56 0.52 8.10
CA GLY A 69 -4.63 -0.14 7.19
C GLY A 69 -4.57 -1.64 7.39
N HIS A 70 -4.37 -2.09 8.63
CA HIS A 70 -4.33 -3.51 8.99
C HIS A 70 -5.60 -4.25 8.55
N LYS A 71 -6.78 -3.73 8.94
CA LYS A 71 -8.06 -4.33 8.53
C LYS A 71 -8.22 -4.39 7.01
N THR A 72 -7.70 -3.38 6.30
CA THR A 72 -7.81 -3.32 4.84
C THR A 72 -6.87 -4.31 4.16
N VAL A 73 -5.66 -4.50 4.67
CA VAL A 73 -4.75 -5.54 4.20
C VAL A 73 -5.36 -6.93 4.35
N ASP A 74 -6.06 -7.19 5.47
CA ASP A 74 -6.79 -8.46 5.68
C ASP A 74 -7.94 -8.69 4.69
N LEU A 75 -8.52 -7.61 4.15
CA LEU A 75 -9.54 -7.65 3.10
C LEU A 75 -8.92 -7.81 1.71
N ILE A 76 -7.67 -7.38 1.52
CA ILE A 76 -6.84 -7.70 0.35
C ILE A 76 -6.25 -9.10 0.54
N LYS A 77 -7.09 -10.06 0.94
CA LYS A 77 -6.85 -11.49 0.75
C LYS A 77 -7.16 -11.77 -0.72
N VAL A 78 -6.17 -11.53 -1.57
CA VAL A 78 -6.15 -12.26 -2.83
C VAL A 78 -5.98 -13.72 -2.43
N ASP A 79 -6.90 -14.58 -2.84
CA ASP A 79 -6.65 -16.01 -2.95
C ASP A 79 -5.35 -16.17 -3.74
N VAL A 80 -4.23 -16.25 -3.02
CA VAL A 80 -3.04 -16.91 -3.53
C VAL A 80 -3.46 -18.37 -3.52
N VAL A 81 -4.09 -18.81 -4.60
CA VAL A 81 -4.10 -20.23 -4.92
C VAL A 81 -2.64 -20.61 -4.93
N GLU A 82 -2.23 -21.36 -3.92
CA GLU A 82 -0.96 -22.08 -3.91
C GLU A 82 -0.86 -22.83 -5.25
N ARG A 83 0.05 -22.39 -6.12
CA ARG A 83 0.58 -23.16 -7.23
C ARG A 83 2.06 -22.87 -7.36
#